data_AF-A0A7V9N7N8-F1
#
_entry.id   AF-A0A7V9N7N8-F1
#
_cell.length_a   1.000
_cell.length_b   1.000
_cell.length_c   1.000
_cell.angle_alpha   90.00
_cell.angle_beta   90.00
_cell.angle_gamma   90.00
#
_symmetry.space_group_name_H-M   'P 1'
#
loop_
_entity.id
_entity.type
_entity.pdbx_description
1 polymer ?
#
loop_
_entity_poly.entity_id
_entity_poly.type
_entity_poly.pdbx_seq_one_letter_code
_entity_poly.pdbx_strand_id
1 'polypeptide(L)'
;MSSVPSTTNDVNARRRWVPRGPRSPLERGQLAVLLALAVLTISAWALTIHQAQTMDMPMGVMVRGETPASDAPAAMDDMASMETGAMDEAADMASTGMAGSSWSVGGLVAFVVAWAVMMAAMMFPAAAPMILLFRAVAKQRRASTGAVVSTWVFVAGYLLVWTAVGAITWVVVQALSNLAGRLGAAERTTWGPLVLGAVLIGAGLYQLTPLKRLCLDHCRSPFAFVMTHWREGPVGALQMGVIHGAYCLGCCWALFAVLVAAGVMSLAWMLLLTLVIFAEKVLPVGRRVSMVMGGALLVLGVLVASRASAMPWMV
;
A
#
# COMPACT_ATOMS: atom_id res chain seq x y z
N MET A 1 -4.36 40.46 -68.94
CA MET A 1 -4.39 39.03 -68.59
C MET A 1 -3.14 38.72 -67.79
N SER A 2 -3.22 38.80 -66.46
CA SER A 2 -2.10 38.54 -65.54
C SER A 2 -2.31 37.19 -64.87
N SER A 3 -1.40 36.27 -65.12
CA SER A 3 -1.34 34.91 -64.56
C SER A 3 -1.02 34.94 -63.06
N VAL A 4 -1.87 34.30 -62.26
CA VAL A 4 -1.62 34.00 -60.84
C VAL A 4 -0.86 32.68 -60.74
N PRO A 5 0.31 32.60 -60.07
CA PRO A 5 0.91 31.31 -59.72
C PRO A 5 0.31 30.82 -58.40
N SER A 6 -0.24 29.61 -58.41
CA SER A 6 -0.68 28.86 -57.24
C SER A 6 0.54 28.35 -56.44
N THR A 7 0.87 29.00 -55.33
CA THR A 7 1.75 28.40 -54.31
C THR A 7 0.89 27.56 -53.37
N THR A 8 0.66 26.30 -53.73
CA THR A 8 0.27 25.26 -52.78
C THR A 8 1.35 25.18 -51.71
N ASN A 9 1.03 25.72 -50.54
CA ASN A 9 1.88 25.71 -49.37
C ASN A 9 2.16 24.26 -48.94
N ASP A 10 3.39 23.85 -49.19
CA ASP A 10 4.01 22.62 -48.72
C ASP A 10 4.28 22.72 -47.20
N VAL A 11 3.20 22.65 -46.40
CA VAL A 11 3.27 22.71 -44.93
C VAL A 11 3.76 21.38 -44.32
N ASN A 12 3.95 20.33 -45.13
CA ASN A 12 4.22 18.97 -44.62
C ASN A 12 5.69 18.51 -44.66
N ALA A 13 6.64 19.33 -45.13
CA ALA A 13 8.03 18.89 -45.32
C ALA A 13 9.01 19.19 -44.16
N ARG A 14 8.55 19.54 -42.95
CA ARG A 14 9.46 19.83 -41.80
C ARG A 14 9.14 19.09 -40.49
N ARG A 15 8.73 17.82 -40.55
CA ARG A 15 8.95 16.89 -39.41
C ARG A 15 10.34 16.26 -39.54
N ARG A 16 11.37 17.11 -39.41
CA ARG A 16 12.76 16.67 -39.38
C ARG A 16 12.92 15.84 -38.10
N TRP A 17 13.13 14.53 -38.25
CA TRP A 17 13.53 13.63 -37.17
C TRP A 17 14.81 14.21 -36.54
N VAL A 18 14.70 14.82 -35.36
CA VAL A 18 15.86 15.18 -34.55
C VAL A 18 16.28 13.90 -33.83
N PRO A 19 17.44 13.30 -34.14
CA PRO A 19 17.94 12.17 -33.37
C PRO A 19 18.07 12.61 -31.91
N ARG A 20 17.44 11.88 -30.98
CA ARG A 20 17.62 12.15 -29.55
C ARG A 20 19.11 11.99 -29.24
N GLY A 21 19.79 13.10 -28.95
CA GLY A 21 21.19 13.10 -28.57
C GLY A 21 21.45 12.28 -27.30
N PRO A 22 22.72 12.01 -26.97
CA PRO A 22 23.08 11.29 -25.75
C PRO A 22 22.45 11.97 -24.52
N ARG A 23 21.75 11.18 -23.71
CA ARG A 23 20.99 11.66 -22.55
C ARG A 23 21.87 12.51 -21.63
N SER A 24 21.37 13.69 -21.25
CA SER A 24 22.06 14.58 -20.34
C SER A 24 22.34 13.90 -18.98
N PRO A 25 23.33 14.35 -18.19
CA PRO A 25 23.54 13.86 -16.82
C PRO A 25 22.29 14.01 -15.92
N LEU A 26 21.36 14.90 -16.28
CA LEU A 26 20.05 15.05 -15.65
C LEU A 26 19.14 13.87 -15.97
N GLU A 27 18.98 13.55 -17.25
CA GLU A 27 18.18 12.42 -17.73
C GLU A 27 18.75 11.07 -17.28
N ARG A 28 20.08 10.91 -17.23
CA ARG A 28 20.73 9.70 -16.69
C ARG A 28 20.40 9.49 -15.20
N GLY A 29 20.41 10.56 -14.41
CA GLY A 29 20.04 10.50 -13.00
C GLY A 29 18.54 10.24 -12.78
N GLN A 30 17.67 10.73 -13.66
CA GLN A 30 16.23 10.45 -13.62
C GLN A 30 15.94 9.01 -14.03
N LEU A 31 16.59 8.53 -15.10
CA LEU A 31 16.50 7.15 -15.55
C LEU A 31 16.97 6.18 -14.47
N ALA A 32 18.09 6.47 -13.80
CA ALA A 32 18.59 5.63 -12.70
C ALA A 32 17.59 5.51 -11.54
N VAL A 33 16.85 6.58 -11.21
CA VAL A 33 15.84 6.54 -10.15
C VAL A 33 14.54 5.91 -10.62
N LEU A 34 14.13 6.11 -11.87
CA LEU A 34 13.02 5.38 -12.46
C LEU A 34 13.30 3.88 -12.47
N LEU A 35 14.50 3.48 -12.90
CA LEU A 35 14.94 2.10 -12.87
C LEU A 35 15.01 1.58 -11.43
N ALA A 36 15.56 2.35 -10.49
CA ALA A 36 15.58 1.93 -9.08
C ALA A 36 14.18 1.78 -8.51
N LEU A 37 13.26 2.73 -8.73
CA LEU A 37 11.87 2.62 -8.27
C LEU A 37 11.14 1.46 -8.95
N ALA A 38 11.35 1.25 -10.24
CA ALA A 38 10.78 0.12 -10.97
C ALA A 38 11.31 -1.21 -10.44
N VAL A 39 12.63 -1.34 -10.27
CA VAL A 39 13.27 -2.53 -9.69
C VAL A 39 12.76 -2.75 -8.27
N LEU A 40 12.70 -1.74 -7.42
CA LEU A 40 12.17 -1.87 -6.06
C LEU A 40 10.71 -2.29 -6.06
N THR A 41 9.88 -1.71 -6.93
CA THR A 41 8.47 -2.06 -7.06
C THR A 41 8.31 -3.51 -7.53
N ILE A 42 9.05 -3.91 -8.58
CA ILE A 42 9.03 -5.26 -9.14
C ILE A 42 9.54 -6.26 -8.11
N SER A 43 10.67 -5.98 -7.45
CA SER A 43 11.22 -6.82 -6.39
C SER A 43 10.27 -6.93 -5.20
N ALA A 44 9.62 -5.84 -4.80
CA ALA A 44 8.63 -5.87 -3.73
C ALA A 44 7.40 -6.70 -4.12
N TRP A 45 6.89 -6.57 -5.35
CA TRP A 45 5.83 -7.44 -5.87
C TRP A 45 6.26 -8.90 -5.96
N ALA A 46 7.48 -9.19 -6.43
CA ALA A 46 8.01 -10.54 -6.49
C ALA A 46 8.13 -11.16 -5.10
N LEU A 47 8.59 -10.38 -4.10
CA LEU A 47 8.63 -10.80 -2.70
C LEU A 47 7.22 -11.01 -2.15
N THR A 48 6.27 -10.10 -2.40
CA THR A 48 4.88 -10.27 -1.96
C THR A 48 4.23 -11.50 -2.58
N ILE A 49 4.48 -11.78 -3.87
CA ILE A 49 4.00 -12.99 -4.54
C ILE A 49 4.66 -14.23 -3.94
N HIS A 50 5.97 -14.18 -3.74
CA HIS A 50 6.71 -15.27 -3.11
C HIS A 50 6.14 -15.57 -1.73
N GLN A 51 5.98 -14.55 -0.88
CA GLN A 51 5.35 -14.65 0.44
C GLN A 51 3.93 -15.23 0.36
N ALA A 52 3.12 -14.77 -0.60
CA ALA A 52 1.76 -15.30 -0.78
C ALA A 52 1.72 -16.74 -1.30
N GLN A 53 2.80 -17.26 -1.88
CA GLN A 53 2.91 -18.63 -2.39
C GLN A 53 3.60 -19.59 -1.42
N THR A 54 4.56 -19.09 -0.64
CA THR A 54 5.37 -19.91 0.29
C THR A 54 4.86 -19.87 1.71
N MET A 55 4.10 -18.85 2.07
CA MET A 55 3.50 -18.73 3.38
C MET A 55 1.98 -18.66 3.22
N ASP A 56 1.29 -19.72 3.64
CA ASP A 56 -0.17 -19.78 3.80
C ASP A 56 -0.55 -18.90 5.01
N MET A 57 -0.33 -17.58 4.90
CA MET A 57 -0.15 -16.67 6.04
C MET A 57 -1.29 -15.64 6.16
N PRO A 58 -2.55 -16.02 6.42
CA PRO A 58 -3.69 -15.10 6.48
C PRO A 58 -3.41 -13.79 7.22
N MET A 59 -3.27 -12.70 6.44
CA MET A 59 -3.40 -11.32 6.90
C MET A 59 -4.88 -11.07 7.16
N GLY A 60 -5.34 -11.45 8.34
CA GLY A 60 -6.73 -11.31 8.74
C GLY A 60 -6.92 -11.61 10.22
N VAL A 61 -8.09 -11.26 10.74
CA VAL A 61 -8.52 -11.70 12.07
C VAL A 61 -8.78 -13.21 12.01
N MET A 62 -7.72 -14.00 12.16
CA MET A 62 -7.81 -15.45 12.28
C MET A 62 -8.07 -15.80 13.74
N VAL A 63 -8.99 -16.75 13.96
CA VAL A 63 -9.28 -17.25 15.31
C VAL A 63 -8.14 -18.16 15.76
N ARG A 64 -7.64 -17.92 16.97
CA ARG A 64 -6.70 -18.82 17.63
C ARG A 64 -7.45 -20.11 18.01
N GLY A 65 -7.23 -21.20 17.28
CA GLY A 65 -7.68 -22.54 17.70
C GLY A 65 -8.44 -23.39 16.68
N GLU A 66 -8.02 -23.46 15.42
CA GLU A 66 -8.33 -24.59 14.55
C GLU A 66 -7.05 -25.32 14.17
N THR A 67 -6.33 -25.83 15.17
CA THR A 67 -5.53 -27.04 14.97
C THR A 67 -6.50 -28.22 14.98
N PRO A 68 -6.48 -29.13 13.97
CA PRO A 68 -7.07 -30.43 14.17
C PRO A 68 -6.41 -31.02 15.41
N ALA A 69 -7.21 -31.45 16.38
CA ALA A 69 -6.71 -32.17 17.54
C ALA A 69 -5.88 -33.36 17.06
N SER A 70 -4.55 -33.23 17.12
CA SER A 70 -3.64 -34.35 16.98
C SER A 70 -3.71 -35.11 18.29
N ASP A 71 -4.55 -36.14 18.31
CA ASP A 71 -4.49 -37.18 19.33
C ASP A 71 -3.10 -37.82 19.31
N ALA A 72 -2.23 -37.45 20.26
CA ALA A 72 -1.03 -38.21 20.58
C ALA A 72 -0.72 -38.10 22.09
N PRO A 73 -0.42 -39.22 22.76
CA PRO A 73 -0.32 -39.26 24.20
C PRO A 73 0.99 -38.65 24.71
N ALA A 74 0.93 -38.15 25.94
CA ALA A 74 2.04 -37.60 26.70
C ALA A 74 3.25 -38.55 26.73
N ALA A 75 4.40 -38.05 26.30
CA ALA A 75 5.71 -38.63 26.59
C ALA A 75 6.62 -37.53 27.15
N MET A 76 7.12 -37.80 28.35
CA MET A 76 8.19 -37.06 29.01
C MET A 76 9.47 -37.21 28.18
N ASP A 77 10.13 -36.09 27.85
CA ASP A 77 11.60 -36.01 27.87
C ASP A 77 12.06 -34.56 27.84
N ASP A 78 12.89 -34.22 28.83
CA ASP A 78 13.46 -32.91 29.12
C ASP A 78 14.84 -32.76 28.43
N MET A 79 15.22 -31.51 28.14
CA MET A 79 16.55 -31.05 27.67
C MET A 79 16.91 -31.12 26.16
N ALA A 80 15.94 -31.09 25.24
CA ALA A 80 16.19 -30.74 23.82
C ALA A 80 15.36 -29.52 23.34
N SER A 81 14.72 -28.81 24.28
CA SER A 81 13.57 -27.91 24.06
C SER A 81 13.92 -26.43 23.78
N MET A 82 15.19 -26.03 23.75
CA MET A 82 15.56 -24.62 23.49
C MET A 82 15.93 -24.32 22.02
N GLU A 83 16.43 -25.28 21.24
CA GLU A 83 16.70 -25.06 19.81
C GLU A 83 15.51 -25.42 18.92
N THR A 84 14.67 -26.36 19.36
CA THR A 84 13.42 -26.76 18.70
C THR A 84 12.32 -25.72 18.88
N GLY A 85 12.31 -24.95 19.99
CA GLY A 85 11.31 -23.90 20.23
C GLY A 85 11.29 -22.80 19.17
N ALA A 86 12.46 -22.35 18.68
CA ALA A 86 12.53 -21.32 17.63
C ALA A 86 12.12 -21.85 16.23
N MET A 87 12.30 -23.15 15.99
CA MET A 87 11.90 -23.81 14.73
C MET A 87 10.43 -24.22 14.75
N ASP A 88 9.90 -24.65 15.89
CA ASP A 88 8.48 -24.92 16.10
C ASP A 88 7.66 -23.63 16.11
N GLU A 89 8.15 -22.53 16.69
CA GLU A 89 7.53 -21.21 16.56
C GLU A 89 7.50 -20.73 15.11
N ALA A 90 8.54 -21.02 14.31
CA ALA A 90 8.57 -20.71 12.88
C ALA A 90 7.63 -21.61 12.05
N ALA A 91 7.41 -22.85 12.47
CA ALA A 91 6.47 -23.78 11.84
C ALA A 91 5.00 -23.48 12.22
N ASP A 92 4.73 -23.08 13.46
CA ASP A 92 3.42 -22.58 13.90
C ASP A 92 3.07 -21.24 13.24
N MET A 93 4.08 -20.41 12.97
CA MET A 93 3.95 -19.19 12.16
C MET A 93 3.64 -19.49 10.68
N ALA A 94 3.93 -20.70 10.18
CA ALA A 94 3.61 -21.08 8.81
C ALA A 94 2.20 -21.71 8.67
N SER A 95 1.63 -22.22 9.76
CA SER A 95 0.30 -22.87 9.79
C SER A 95 -0.81 -21.94 10.29
N THR A 96 -0.48 -20.94 11.10
CA THR A 96 -1.43 -19.94 11.60
C THR A 96 -1.05 -18.58 11.03
N GLY A 97 -1.79 -18.13 10.02
CA GLY A 97 -1.62 -16.77 9.49
C GLY A 97 -1.50 -15.74 10.59
N MET A 98 -0.66 -14.72 10.36
CA MET A 98 -0.14 -13.64 11.21
C MET A 98 -0.82 -13.26 12.54
N ALA A 99 -2.03 -13.70 12.85
CA ALA A 99 -2.56 -13.90 14.21
C ALA A 99 -1.89 -15.04 15.02
N GLY A 100 -0.97 -15.82 14.41
CA GLY A 100 -0.25 -16.93 15.04
C GLY A 100 0.77 -16.53 16.11
N SER A 101 1.47 -15.40 15.92
CA SER A 101 2.49 -14.98 16.89
C SER A 101 1.84 -14.63 18.23
N SER A 102 2.36 -15.17 19.32
CA SER A 102 2.15 -14.64 20.68
C SER A 102 2.38 -13.11 20.70
N TRP A 103 1.94 -12.41 21.75
CA TRP A 103 2.32 -11.00 21.95
C TRP A 103 3.85 -10.90 22.14
N SER A 104 4.60 -10.97 21.04
CA SER A 104 6.05 -11.09 21.01
C SER A 104 6.66 -10.01 20.13
N VAL A 105 7.85 -9.56 20.51
CA VAL A 105 8.61 -8.59 19.73
C VAL A 105 8.97 -9.16 18.36
N GLY A 106 9.29 -10.46 18.29
CA GLY A 106 9.58 -11.16 17.04
C GLY A 106 8.41 -11.15 16.07
N GLY A 107 7.18 -11.43 16.55
CA GLY A 107 5.96 -11.37 15.75
C GLY A 107 5.66 -9.98 15.22
N LEU A 108 5.80 -8.95 16.08
CA LEU A 108 5.65 -7.55 15.66
C LEU A 108 6.66 -7.16 14.57
N VAL A 109 7.94 -7.50 14.75
CA VAL A 109 8.99 -7.16 13.78
C VAL A 109 8.73 -7.85 12.45
N ALA A 110 8.42 -9.15 12.46
CA ALA A 110 8.11 -9.91 11.25
C ALA A 110 6.90 -9.31 10.51
N PHE A 111 5.81 -9.02 11.23
CA PHE A 111 4.62 -8.38 10.67
C PHE A 111 4.94 -7.02 10.06
N VAL A 112 5.64 -6.16 10.79
CA VAL A 112 5.95 -4.80 10.34
C VAL A 112 6.86 -4.81 9.12
N VAL A 113 7.82 -5.74 9.04
CA VAL A 113 8.67 -5.90 7.86
C VAL A 113 7.85 -6.36 6.65
N ALA A 114 7.02 -7.40 6.79
CA ALA A 114 6.16 -7.87 5.71
C ALA A 114 5.17 -6.78 5.25
N TRP A 115 4.55 -6.09 6.20
CA TRP A 115 3.66 -4.95 5.98
C TRP A 115 4.37 -3.82 5.22
N ALA A 116 5.58 -3.44 5.63
CA ALA A 116 6.33 -2.37 5.00
C ALA A 116 6.70 -2.72 3.55
N VAL A 117 7.08 -3.97 3.27
CA VAL A 117 7.36 -4.47 1.92
C VAL A 117 6.10 -4.40 1.05
N MET A 118 4.98 -4.91 1.54
CA MET A 118 3.68 -4.84 0.86
C MET A 118 3.28 -3.38 0.57
N MET A 119 3.38 -2.51 1.57
CA MET A 119 3.05 -1.09 1.41
C MET A 119 3.96 -0.39 0.41
N ALA A 120 5.25 -0.73 0.39
CA ALA A 120 6.17 -0.24 -0.64
C ALA A 120 5.72 -0.71 -2.03
N ALA A 121 5.40 -2.01 -2.20
CA ALA A 121 4.95 -2.58 -3.48
C ALA A 121 3.71 -1.87 -4.05
N MET A 122 2.73 -1.58 -3.20
CA MET A 122 1.46 -1.00 -3.62
C MET A 122 1.55 0.52 -3.76
N MET A 123 2.23 1.21 -2.86
CA MET A 123 2.13 2.67 -2.75
C MET A 123 3.26 3.43 -3.46
N PHE A 124 4.42 2.81 -3.69
CA PHE A 124 5.50 3.48 -4.44
C PHE A 124 5.11 3.86 -5.87
N PRO A 125 4.36 3.05 -6.64
CA PRO A 125 3.86 3.47 -7.95
C PRO A 125 3.08 4.78 -7.91
N ALA A 126 2.21 4.93 -6.90
CA ALA A 126 1.39 6.13 -6.73
C ALA A 126 2.19 7.33 -6.15
N ALA A 127 3.25 7.07 -5.37
CA ALA A 127 4.14 8.10 -4.83
C ALA A 127 5.25 8.53 -5.82
N ALA A 128 5.47 7.78 -6.90
CA ALA A 128 6.54 8.03 -7.86
C ALA A 128 6.56 9.46 -8.44
N PRO A 129 5.43 10.07 -8.86
CA PRO A 129 5.45 11.45 -9.38
C PRO A 129 6.02 12.45 -8.36
N MET A 130 5.69 12.27 -7.09
CA MET A 130 6.16 13.13 -6.00
C MET A 130 7.65 12.89 -5.69
N ILE A 131 8.09 11.63 -5.61
CA ILE A 131 9.50 11.27 -5.36
C ILE A 131 10.41 11.83 -6.46
N LEU A 132 9.99 11.71 -7.72
CA LEU A 132 10.74 12.21 -8.87
C LEU A 132 10.83 13.73 -8.89
N LEU A 133 9.73 14.42 -8.57
CA LEU A 133 9.72 15.87 -8.47
C LEU A 133 10.62 16.35 -7.32
N PHE A 134 10.53 15.74 -6.14
CA PHE A 134 11.39 16.06 -5.01
C PHE A 134 12.87 15.94 -5.38
N ARG A 135 13.24 14.86 -6.07
CA ARG A 135 14.61 14.66 -6.58
C ARG A 135 15.02 15.74 -7.58
N ALA A 136 14.14 16.13 -8.51
CA ALA A 136 14.43 17.16 -9.50
C ALA A 136 14.73 18.50 -8.83
N VAL A 137 13.89 18.91 -7.88
CA VAL A 137 14.07 20.16 -7.12
C VAL A 137 15.29 20.09 -6.20
N ALA A 138 15.53 18.96 -5.52
CA ALA A 138 16.73 18.75 -4.71
C ALA A 138 18.02 18.89 -5.54
N LYS A 139 18.03 18.35 -6.76
CA LYS A 139 19.18 18.45 -7.66
C LYS A 139 19.38 19.88 -8.17
N GLN A 140 18.31 20.57 -8.53
CA GLN A 140 18.38 21.97 -8.95
C GLN A 140 18.92 22.85 -7.82
N ARG A 141 18.42 22.66 -6.60
CA ARG A 141 18.87 23.41 -5.42
C ARG A 141 20.32 23.12 -5.05
N ARG A 142 20.76 21.86 -5.14
CA ARG A 142 22.18 21.52 -4.97
C ARG A 142 23.08 22.33 -5.93
N ALA A 143 22.63 22.54 -7.17
CA ALA A 143 23.40 23.31 -8.15
C ALA A 143 23.38 24.83 -7.86
N SER A 144 22.30 25.36 -7.27
CA SER A 144 22.17 26.81 -7.00
C SER A 144 22.68 27.25 -5.62
N THR A 145 22.46 26.44 -4.58
CA THR A 145 22.74 26.81 -3.17
C THR A 145 23.75 25.88 -2.49
N GLY A 146 24.20 24.81 -3.16
CA GLY A 146 25.09 23.81 -2.56
C GLY A 146 24.42 22.86 -1.55
N ALA A 147 23.15 23.08 -1.22
CA ALA A 147 22.42 22.27 -0.25
C ALA A 147 22.22 20.83 -0.78
N VAL A 148 22.67 19.84 -0.01
CA VAL A 148 22.52 18.42 -0.35
C VAL A 148 21.33 17.84 0.40
N VAL A 149 20.27 17.53 -0.33
CA VAL A 149 19.05 16.91 0.20
C VAL A 149 18.90 15.52 -0.42
N SER A 150 18.93 14.47 0.40
CA SER A 150 18.88 13.07 -0.07
C SER A 150 17.45 12.61 -0.30
N THR A 151 17.16 12.12 -1.52
CA THR A 151 15.84 11.53 -1.86
C THR A 151 15.50 10.33 -0.99
N TRP A 152 16.49 9.54 -0.58
CA TRP A 152 16.26 8.37 0.28
C TRP A 152 15.74 8.74 1.67
N VAL A 153 16.12 9.90 2.20
CA VAL A 153 15.63 10.38 3.49
C VAL A 153 14.15 10.79 3.40
N PHE A 154 13.73 11.36 2.28
CA PHE A 154 12.31 11.59 1.99
C PHE A 154 11.52 10.27 1.93
N VAL A 155 12.04 9.26 1.20
CA VAL A 155 11.39 7.94 1.10
C VAL A 155 11.35 7.25 2.46
N ALA A 156 12.38 7.38 3.29
CA ALA A 156 12.40 6.86 4.65
C ALA A 156 11.31 7.50 5.52
N GLY A 157 11.12 8.83 5.44
CA GLY A 157 10.04 9.52 6.16
C GLY A 157 8.65 9.08 5.70
N TYR A 158 8.49 8.83 4.40
CA TYR A 158 7.27 8.27 3.84
C TYR A 158 6.98 6.86 4.37
N LEU A 159 7.99 5.97 4.35
CA LEU A 159 7.87 4.61 4.85
C LEU A 159 7.64 4.58 6.36
N LEU A 160 8.23 5.49 7.14
CA LEU A 160 8.04 5.57 8.58
C LEU A 160 6.55 5.68 8.97
N VAL A 161 5.78 6.46 8.21
CA VAL A 161 4.32 6.57 8.40
C VAL A 161 3.66 5.21 8.20
N TRP A 162 3.99 4.51 7.11
CA TRP A 162 3.42 3.18 6.83
C TRP A 162 3.85 2.11 7.83
N THR A 163 5.09 2.17 8.31
CA THR A 163 5.61 1.32 9.38
C THR A 163 4.82 1.53 10.67
N ALA A 164 4.55 2.78 11.05
CA ALA A 164 3.74 3.09 12.22
C ALA A 164 2.30 2.55 12.09
N VAL A 165 1.70 2.68 10.90
CA VAL A 165 0.38 2.09 10.62
C VAL A 165 0.42 0.57 10.70
N GLY A 166 1.50 -0.07 10.24
CA GLY A 166 1.69 -1.51 10.36
C GLY A 166 1.73 -1.96 11.82
N ALA A 167 2.49 -1.27 12.67
CA ALA A 167 2.53 -1.57 14.10
C ALA A 167 1.15 -1.43 14.76
N ILE A 168 0.41 -0.36 14.45
CA ILE A 168 -0.97 -0.18 14.93
C ILE A 168 -1.88 -1.30 14.44
N THR A 169 -1.76 -1.66 13.16
CA THR A 169 -2.58 -2.71 12.55
C THR A 169 -2.31 -4.06 13.19
N TRP A 170 -1.05 -4.40 13.50
CA TRP A 170 -0.71 -5.62 14.23
C TRP A 170 -1.41 -5.67 15.59
N VAL A 171 -1.35 -4.60 16.37
CA VAL A 171 -2.04 -4.51 17.67
C VAL A 171 -3.55 -4.69 17.52
N VAL A 172 -4.16 -4.02 16.53
CA VAL A 172 -5.60 -4.12 16.27
C VAL A 172 -5.99 -5.53 15.86
N VAL A 173 -5.26 -6.15 14.93
CA VAL A 173 -5.52 -7.53 14.46
C VAL A 173 -5.38 -8.49 15.63
N GLN A 174 -4.32 -8.40 16.43
CA GLN A 174 -4.13 -9.25 17.61
C GLN A 174 -5.25 -9.08 18.64
N ALA A 175 -5.66 -7.85 18.93
CA ALA A 175 -6.76 -7.58 19.85
C ALA A 175 -8.10 -8.16 19.35
N LEU A 176 -8.40 -7.97 18.06
CA LEU A 176 -9.61 -8.50 17.43
C LEU A 176 -9.59 -10.04 17.36
N SER A 177 -8.45 -10.66 17.05
CA SER A 177 -8.31 -12.12 17.02
C SER A 177 -8.51 -12.72 18.42
N ASN A 178 -7.95 -12.08 19.45
CA ASN A 178 -8.16 -12.48 20.84
C ASN A 178 -9.62 -12.34 21.27
N LEU A 179 -10.33 -11.30 20.82
CA LEU A 179 -11.76 -11.12 21.09
C LEU A 179 -12.60 -12.16 20.34
N ALA A 180 -12.30 -12.40 19.06
CA ALA A 180 -12.99 -13.37 18.23
C ALA A 180 -12.82 -14.80 18.76
N GLY A 181 -11.65 -15.14 19.32
CA GLY A 181 -11.42 -16.42 19.99
C GLY A 181 -12.23 -16.64 21.27
N ARG A 182 -12.81 -15.59 21.85
CA ARG A 182 -13.74 -15.70 22.99
C ARG A 182 -15.19 -15.94 22.55
N LEU A 183 -15.50 -15.78 21.27
CA LEU A 183 -16.85 -15.93 20.72
C LEU A 183 -17.07 -17.36 20.20
N GLY A 184 -18.28 -17.89 20.42
CA GLY A 184 -18.69 -19.17 19.85
C GLY A 184 -18.78 -19.13 18.32
N ALA A 185 -18.67 -20.28 17.66
CA ALA A 185 -18.73 -20.36 16.18
C ALA A 185 -20.03 -19.76 15.60
N ALA A 186 -21.18 -19.97 16.27
CA ALA A 186 -22.47 -19.42 15.87
C ALA A 186 -22.57 -17.88 16.02
N GLU A 187 -21.87 -17.31 17.00
CA GLU A 187 -21.78 -15.86 17.17
C GLU A 187 -20.89 -15.27 16.08
N ARG A 188 -19.77 -15.92 15.76
CA ARG A 188 -18.85 -15.47 14.71
C ARG A 188 -19.50 -15.43 13.33
N THR A 189 -20.24 -16.47 12.94
CA THR A 189 -21.00 -16.49 11.68
C THR A 189 -22.09 -15.42 11.65
N THR A 190 -22.52 -14.95 12.83
CA THR A 190 -23.52 -13.89 12.95
C THR A 190 -22.94 -12.48 12.84
N TRP A 191 -21.86 -12.22 13.57
CA TRP A 191 -21.25 -10.90 13.70
C TRP A 191 -20.23 -10.59 12.59
N GLY A 192 -19.57 -11.60 12.02
CA GLY A 192 -18.54 -11.41 10.98
C GLY A 192 -19.02 -10.59 9.78
N PRO A 193 -20.14 -10.98 9.11
CA PRO A 193 -20.69 -10.21 8.01
C PRO A 193 -21.14 -8.80 8.41
N LEU A 194 -21.65 -8.61 9.64
CA LEU A 194 -22.06 -7.28 10.12
C LEU A 194 -20.85 -6.35 10.30
N VAL A 195 -19.76 -6.86 10.89
CA VAL A 195 -18.52 -6.09 11.06
C VAL A 195 -17.91 -5.74 9.70
N LEU A 196 -17.81 -6.72 8.79
CA LEU A 196 -17.29 -6.48 7.44
C LEU A 196 -18.17 -5.47 6.68
N GLY A 197 -19.50 -5.64 6.74
CA GLY A 197 -20.46 -4.71 6.15
C GLY A 197 -20.33 -3.30 6.71
N ALA A 198 -20.16 -3.16 8.02
CA ALA A 198 -19.93 -1.87 8.67
C ALA A 198 -18.61 -1.21 8.22
N VAL A 199 -17.53 -1.98 8.08
CA VAL A 199 -16.24 -1.47 7.58
C VAL A 199 -16.37 -1.03 6.11
N LEU A 200 -17.04 -1.82 5.26
CA LEU A 200 -17.31 -1.49 3.86
C LEU A 200 -18.13 -0.19 3.73
N ILE A 201 -19.21 -0.08 4.50
CA ILE A 201 -20.05 1.13 4.53
C ILE A 201 -19.22 2.32 5.01
N GLY A 202 -18.48 2.18 6.11
CA GLY A 202 -17.60 3.22 6.65
C GLY A 202 -16.56 3.68 5.64
N ALA A 203 -15.93 2.75 4.91
CA ALA A 203 -14.97 3.07 3.86
C ALA A 203 -15.64 3.74 2.65
N GLY A 204 -16.84 3.31 2.27
CA GLY A 204 -17.65 3.93 1.23
C GLY A 204 -18.08 5.35 1.57
N LEU A 205 -18.46 5.61 2.82
CA LEU A 205 -18.72 6.97 3.33
C LEU A 205 -17.44 7.79 3.32
N TYR A 206 -16.32 7.24 3.82
CA TYR A 206 -15.03 7.91 3.85
C TYR A 206 -14.58 8.35 2.45
N GLN A 207 -14.79 7.49 1.46
CA GLN A 207 -14.53 7.76 0.04
C GLN A 207 -15.19 9.05 -0.46
N LEU A 208 -16.36 9.41 0.08
CA LEU A 208 -17.13 10.57 -0.35
C LEU A 208 -16.82 11.84 0.46
N THR A 209 -16.08 11.72 1.56
CA THR A 209 -15.82 12.83 2.50
C THR A 209 -14.99 13.97 1.90
N PRO A 210 -15.18 15.21 2.40
CA PRO A 210 -14.29 16.33 2.10
C PRO A 210 -12.84 16.06 2.54
N LEU A 211 -12.65 15.33 3.65
CA LEU A 211 -11.32 15.01 4.18
C LEU A 211 -10.51 14.18 3.17
N LYS A 212 -11.10 13.11 2.62
CA LYS A 212 -10.44 12.33 1.56
C LYS A 212 -10.09 13.21 0.36
N ARG A 213 -11.01 14.08 -0.06
CA ARG A 213 -10.79 14.97 -1.22
C ARG A 213 -9.59 15.88 -0.99
N LEU A 214 -9.47 16.48 0.19
CA LEU A 214 -8.35 17.33 0.56
C LEU A 214 -7.02 16.56 0.54
N CYS A 215 -6.98 15.36 1.13
CA CYS A 215 -5.80 14.51 1.08
C CYS A 215 -5.44 14.14 -0.37
N LEU A 216 -6.44 13.78 -1.18
CA LEU A 216 -6.23 13.35 -2.56
C LEU A 216 -5.73 14.48 -3.44
N ASP A 217 -6.29 15.67 -3.30
CA ASP A 217 -5.84 16.87 -4.03
C ASP A 217 -4.38 17.17 -3.72
N HIS A 218 -3.98 17.07 -2.45
CA HIS A 218 -2.59 17.23 -2.03
C HIS A 218 -1.66 16.17 -2.66
N CYS A 219 -2.07 14.90 -2.67
CA CYS A 219 -1.31 13.83 -3.33
C CYS A 219 -1.20 14.02 -4.85
N ARG A 220 -2.19 14.67 -5.48
CA ARG A 220 -2.24 14.93 -6.93
C ARG A 220 -1.54 16.21 -7.36
N SER A 221 -1.19 17.09 -6.42
CA SER A 221 -0.50 18.36 -6.68
C SER A 221 0.94 18.36 -6.15
N PRO A 222 1.83 17.46 -6.64
CA PRO A 222 3.19 17.35 -6.10
C PRO A 222 3.98 18.66 -6.25
N PHE A 223 3.74 19.43 -7.32
CA PHE A 223 4.38 20.73 -7.54
C PHE A 223 4.00 21.76 -6.46
N ALA A 224 2.71 21.90 -6.17
CA ALA A 224 2.24 22.82 -5.15
C ALA A 224 2.81 22.45 -3.78
N PHE A 225 2.85 21.16 -3.44
CA PHE A 225 3.44 20.69 -2.18
C PHE A 225 4.92 21.03 -2.06
N VAL A 226 5.74 20.67 -3.07
CA VAL A 226 7.18 20.91 -3.05
C VAL A 226 7.49 22.40 -2.95
N MET A 227 6.76 23.26 -3.66
CA MET A 227 7.00 24.70 -3.65
C MET A 227 6.62 25.37 -2.32
N THR A 228 5.57 24.89 -1.65
CA THR A 228 5.06 25.52 -0.43
C THR A 228 5.70 24.96 0.84
N HIS A 229 6.08 23.68 0.83
CA HIS A 229 6.57 22.99 2.02
C HIS A 229 8.07 22.74 2.00
N TRP A 230 8.82 23.19 0.98
CA TRP A 230 10.26 22.89 0.86
C TRP A 230 11.02 23.18 2.16
N ARG A 231 11.73 22.16 2.65
CA ARG A 231 12.64 22.27 3.80
C ARG A 231 14.01 21.74 3.41
N GLU A 232 15.03 22.56 3.65
CA GLU A 232 16.42 22.21 3.39
C GLU A 232 16.94 21.18 4.41
N GLY A 233 18.00 20.46 4.03
CA GLY A 233 18.69 19.51 4.90
C GLY A 233 17.98 18.15 5.08
N PRO A 234 18.64 17.20 5.78
CA PRO A 234 18.12 15.84 5.96
C PRO A 234 16.86 15.80 6.82
N VAL A 235 16.78 16.61 7.89
CA VAL A 235 15.57 16.70 8.74
C VAL A 235 14.39 17.25 7.94
N GLY A 236 14.63 18.26 7.09
CA GLY A 236 13.63 18.79 6.17
C GLY A 236 13.11 17.75 5.19
N ALA A 237 14.00 16.97 4.58
CA ALA A 237 13.63 15.86 3.70
C ALA A 237 12.75 14.81 4.41
N LEU A 238 13.14 14.42 5.63
CA LEU A 238 12.41 13.45 6.43
C LEU A 238 11.00 13.97 6.73
N GLN A 239 10.89 15.21 7.21
CA GLN A 239 9.62 15.85 7.53
C GLN A 239 8.72 15.96 6.30
N MET A 240 9.27 16.32 5.14
CA MET A 240 8.55 16.33 3.86
C MET A 240 8.01 14.94 3.50
N GLY A 241 8.83 13.91 3.71
CA GLY A 241 8.43 12.51 3.53
C GLY A 241 7.28 12.11 4.45
N VAL A 242 7.37 12.44 5.74
CA VAL A 242 6.33 12.16 6.74
C VAL A 242 5.03 12.88 6.41
N ILE A 243 5.08 14.17 6.07
CA ILE A 243 3.90 14.95 5.70
C ILE A 243 3.22 14.35 4.46
N HIS A 244 4.00 14.06 3.41
CA HIS A 244 3.44 13.42 2.22
C HIS A 244 2.89 12.01 2.51
N GLY A 245 3.58 11.25 3.36
CA GLY A 245 3.11 9.95 3.85
C GLY A 245 1.77 10.05 4.58
N ALA A 246 1.58 11.05 5.43
CA ALA A 246 0.33 11.28 6.15
C ALA A 246 -0.84 11.63 5.22
N TYR A 247 -0.62 12.49 4.22
CA TYR A 247 -1.64 12.74 3.19
C TYR A 247 -1.95 11.49 2.37
N CYS A 248 -0.91 10.75 1.99
CA CYS A 248 -1.04 9.51 1.22
C CYS A 248 -1.88 8.48 1.98
N LEU A 249 -1.60 8.31 3.28
CA LEU A 249 -2.37 7.49 4.20
C LEU A 249 -3.81 7.97 4.28
N GLY A 250 -4.04 9.27 4.51
CA GLY A 250 -5.38 9.86 4.53
C GLY A 250 -6.19 9.54 3.27
N CYS A 251 -5.59 9.51 2.08
CA CYS A 251 -6.32 9.17 0.86
C CYS A 251 -6.88 7.74 0.83
N CYS A 252 -6.19 6.78 1.44
CA CYS A 252 -6.39 5.36 1.15
C CYS A 252 -6.54 4.45 2.37
N TRP A 253 -6.35 4.94 3.60
CA TRP A 253 -6.42 4.12 4.81
C TRP A 253 -7.72 3.32 4.91
N ALA A 254 -8.85 3.90 4.51
CA ALA A 254 -10.15 3.22 4.57
C ALA A 254 -10.23 2.01 3.62
N LEU A 255 -9.56 2.07 2.46
CA LEU A 255 -9.47 0.92 1.55
C LEU A 255 -8.58 -0.18 2.14
N PHE A 256 -7.53 0.20 2.86
CA PHE A 256 -6.71 -0.75 3.61
C PHE A 256 -7.46 -1.36 4.78
N ALA A 257 -8.30 -0.59 5.49
CA ALA A 257 -9.16 -1.13 6.54
C ALA A 257 -10.12 -2.20 5.99
N VAL A 258 -10.63 -2.03 4.76
CA VAL A 258 -11.44 -3.06 4.08
C VAL A 258 -10.62 -4.33 3.81
N LEU A 259 -9.37 -4.22 3.34
CA LEU A 259 -8.49 -5.40 3.18
C LEU A 259 -8.33 -6.16 4.49
N VAL A 260 -8.01 -5.45 5.57
CA VAL A 260 -7.79 -6.05 6.88
C VAL A 260 -9.07 -6.69 7.41
N ALA A 261 -10.21 -6.02 7.29
CA ALA A 261 -11.49 -6.51 7.79
C ALA A 261 -12.03 -7.70 6.98
N ALA A 262 -11.81 -7.70 5.66
CA ALA A 262 -12.22 -8.80 4.81
C ALA A 262 -11.35 -10.04 5.01
N GLY A 263 -10.15 -9.89 5.60
CA GLY A 263 -9.20 -10.98 5.82
C GLY A 263 -8.72 -11.64 4.52
N VAL A 264 -8.98 -11.00 3.37
CA VAL A 264 -8.74 -11.63 2.06
C VAL A 264 -7.32 -11.32 1.61
N MET A 265 -6.49 -12.36 1.61
CA MET A 265 -5.11 -12.34 1.17
C MET A 265 -4.89 -12.49 -0.34
N SER A 266 -5.94 -12.43 -1.15
CA SER A 266 -5.73 -12.65 -2.58
C SER A 266 -4.88 -11.53 -3.17
N LEU A 267 -3.77 -11.92 -3.83
CA LEU A 267 -2.96 -11.07 -4.70
C LEU A 267 -3.82 -10.26 -5.67
N ALA A 268 -4.98 -10.80 -6.08
CA ALA A 268 -5.93 -10.09 -6.94
C ALA A 268 -6.54 -8.86 -6.25
N TRP A 269 -6.88 -8.92 -4.95
CA TRP A 269 -7.41 -7.78 -4.20
C TRP A 269 -6.33 -6.72 -3.94
N MET A 270 -5.11 -7.15 -3.62
CA MET A 270 -3.97 -6.25 -3.51
C MET A 270 -3.70 -5.53 -4.83
N LEU A 271 -3.70 -6.26 -5.94
CA LEU A 271 -3.54 -5.68 -7.28
C LEU A 271 -4.67 -4.70 -7.58
N LEU A 272 -5.93 -5.11 -7.34
CA LEU A 272 -7.10 -4.27 -7.57
C LEU A 272 -7.01 -2.96 -6.79
N LEU A 273 -6.67 -3.01 -5.50
CA LEU A 273 -6.55 -1.82 -4.68
C LEU A 273 -5.37 -0.95 -5.08
N THR A 274 -4.25 -1.55 -5.48
CA THR A 274 -3.13 -0.80 -6.05
C THR A 274 -3.56 -0.03 -7.29
N LEU A 275 -4.28 -0.69 -8.20
CA LEU A 275 -4.79 -0.07 -9.43
C LEU A 275 -5.80 1.04 -9.13
N VAL A 276 -6.70 0.83 -8.16
CA VAL A 276 -7.68 1.83 -7.74
C VAL A 276 -6.98 3.04 -7.14
N ILE A 277 -6.06 2.85 -6.20
CA ILE A 277 -5.34 3.95 -5.54
C ILE A 277 -4.47 4.69 -6.55
N PHE A 278 -3.80 3.98 -7.46
CA PHE A 278 -3.07 4.57 -8.57
C PHE A 278 -3.99 5.38 -9.47
N ALA A 279 -5.16 4.84 -9.83
CA ALA A 279 -6.15 5.53 -10.64
C ALA A 279 -6.67 6.80 -9.96
N GLU A 280 -6.93 6.76 -8.66
CA GLU A 280 -7.34 7.93 -7.87
C GLU A 280 -6.25 9.01 -7.84
N LYS A 281 -4.98 8.61 -7.64
CA LYS A 281 -3.85 9.53 -7.42
C LYS A 281 -3.17 10.02 -8.70
N VAL A 282 -3.29 9.31 -9.82
CA VAL A 282 -2.52 9.60 -11.04
C VAL A 282 -3.41 10.00 -12.22
N LEU A 283 -4.59 9.41 -12.37
CA LEU A 283 -5.45 9.69 -13.52
C LEU A 283 -6.19 11.02 -13.36
N PRO A 284 -6.50 11.73 -14.46
CA PRO A 284 -7.25 13.01 -14.40
C PRO A 284 -8.66 12.83 -13.82
N VAL A 285 -9.25 11.63 -13.96
CA VAL A 285 -10.59 11.27 -13.48
C VAL A 285 -10.63 10.78 -12.02
N GLY A 286 -9.55 10.95 -11.23
CA GLY A 286 -9.44 10.40 -9.88
C GLY A 286 -10.63 10.68 -8.95
N ARG A 287 -11.23 11.88 -9.02
CA ARG A 287 -12.45 12.20 -8.26
C ARG A 287 -13.64 11.30 -8.63
N ARG A 288 -13.83 11.00 -9.92
CA ARG A 288 -14.90 10.09 -10.38
C ARG A 288 -14.64 8.67 -9.91
N VAL A 289 -13.39 8.21 -10.01
CA VAL A 289 -12.96 6.88 -9.52
C VAL A 289 -13.30 6.73 -8.03
N SER A 290 -12.92 7.71 -7.21
CA SER A 290 -13.21 7.72 -5.77
C SER A 290 -14.71 7.71 -5.47
N MET A 291 -15.54 8.45 -6.23
CA MET A 291 -17.00 8.44 -6.05
C MET A 291 -17.63 7.11 -6.45
N VAL A 292 -17.23 6.53 -7.58
CA VAL A 292 -17.70 5.21 -8.03
C VAL A 292 -17.31 4.13 -7.02
N MET A 293 -16.06 4.17 -6.55
CA MET A 293 -15.58 3.24 -5.53
C MET A 293 -16.35 3.40 -4.21
N GLY A 294 -16.62 4.65 -3.78
CA GLY A 294 -17.44 4.92 -2.61
C GLY A 294 -18.84 4.32 -2.72
N GLY A 295 -19.51 4.54 -3.85
CA GLY A 295 -20.82 3.95 -4.12
C GLY A 295 -20.79 2.42 -4.14
N ALA A 296 -19.79 1.82 -4.80
CA ALA A 296 -19.61 0.37 -4.86
C ALA A 296 -19.42 -0.25 -3.46
N LEU A 297 -18.59 0.38 -2.60
CA LEU A 297 -18.36 -0.07 -1.23
C LEU A 297 -19.61 0.06 -0.35
N LEU A 298 -20.39 1.12 -0.52
CA LEU A 298 -21.67 1.29 0.19
C LEU A 298 -22.67 0.18 -0.18
N VAL A 299 -22.85 -0.06 -1.48
CA VAL A 299 -23.77 -1.11 -1.97
C VAL A 299 -23.29 -2.49 -1.49
N LEU A 300 -22.00 -2.79 -1.66
CA LEU A 300 -21.43 -4.06 -1.22
C LEU A 300 -21.58 -4.24 0.30
N GLY A 301 -21.32 -3.20 1.10
CA GLY A 301 -21.44 -3.26 2.54
C GLY A 301 -22.88 -3.52 3.02
N VAL A 302 -23.88 -2.92 2.36
CA VAL A 302 -25.30 -3.21 2.65
C VAL A 302 -25.68 -4.64 2.27
N LEU A 303 -25.22 -5.14 1.11
CA LEU A 303 -25.46 -6.51 0.67
C LEU A 303 -24.83 -7.54 1.62
N VAL A 304 -23.60 -7.28 2.08
CA VAL A 304 -22.87 -8.13 3.03
C VAL A 304 -23.55 -8.09 4.41
N ALA A 305 -23.95 -6.91 4.91
CA ALA A 305 -24.62 -6.76 6.20
C ALA A 305 -26.01 -7.40 6.23
N SER A 306 -26.75 -7.38 5.12
CA SER A 306 -28.07 -8.02 4.99
C SER A 306 -28.02 -9.53 4.78
N ARG A 307 -26.81 -10.12 4.68
CA ARG A 307 -26.57 -11.54 4.30
C ARG A 307 -27.21 -11.93 2.96
N ALA A 308 -27.49 -10.95 2.10
CA ALA A 308 -28.10 -11.18 0.80
C ALA A 308 -27.16 -11.90 -0.18
N SER A 309 -25.84 -11.87 0.07
CA SER A 309 -24.84 -12.62 -0.67
C SER A 309 -24.33 -13.83 0.13
N ALA A 310 -24.57 -15.05 -0.36
CA ALA A 310 -23.71 -16.17 -0.05
C ALA A 310 -22.31 -15.80 -0.57
N MET A 311 -21.35 -15.62 0.32
CA MET A 311 -19.98 -15.26 -0.06
C MET A 311 -19.24 -16.55 -0.42
N PRO A 312 -18.93 -16.81 -1.71
CA PRO A 312 -18.38 -18.09 -2.14
C PRO A 312 -16.95 -18.38 -1.63
N TRP A 313 -16.32 -17.43 -0.93
CA TRP A 313 -14.96 -17.54 -0.38
C TRP A 313 -14.92 -17.64 1.16
N MET A 314 -16.07 -17.73 1.84
CA MET A 314 -16.15 -17.98 3.29
C MET A 314 -16.65 -19.40 3.63
N VAL A 315 -16.58 -20.31 2.65
CA VAL A 315 -16.87 -21.74 2.81
C VAL A 315 -15.58 -22.51 2.57
#